data_AF-A0A962YQM9-F1
#
_entry.id   AF-A0A962YQM9-F1
#
_cell.length_a   1.000
_cell.length_b   1.000
_cell.length_c   1.000
_cell.angle_alpha   90.00
_cell.angle_beta   90.00
_cell.angle_gamma   90.00
#
_symmetry.space_group_name_H-M   'P 1'
#
loop_
_entity.id
_entity.type
_entity.pdbx_description
1 polymer ?
#
loop_
_entity_poly.entity_id
_entity_poly.type
_entity_poly.pdbx_seq_one_letter_code
_entity_poly.pdbx_strand_id
1 'polypeptide(L)'
;MAKKEDLKTASVLAFERKLDPSDALFHAGNWDTRSNSVGWAAIAIRPKSVRGTISNRLKTKDQDPAKLDAAIENPNLQTVDVAALPSDTDTLKVNFTLRVLGGTGKPSACNDADYQEKLWATVHGYTETNGFGELAHRYAFNRANGRFLWRNRIGAESIEVQVA
;
A
#
# COMPACT_ATOMS: atom_id res chain seq x y z
N MET A 1 19.09 19.83 47.74
CA MET A 1 19.40 19.32 46.39
C MET A 1 18.11 18.76 45.81
N ALA A 2 17.57 19.37 44.76
CA ALA A 2 16.34 18.87 44.14
C ALA A 2 16.63 17.51 43.48
N LYS A 3 15.81 16.50 43.76
CA LYS A 3 15.85 15.20 43.08
C LYS A 3 15.70 15.46 41.59
N LYS A 4 16.71 15.12 40.80
CA LYS A 4 16.60 15.05 39.35
C LYS A 4 15.68 13.86 39.08
N GLU A 5 14.42 14.09 38.80
CA GLU A 5 13.53 13.01 38.38
C GLU A 5 14.05 12.48 37.04
N ASP A 6 14.25 11.16 36.97
CA ASP A 6 14.63 10.51 35.72
C ASP A 6 13.51 10.69 34.70
N LEU A 7 13.86 11.17 33.50
CA LEU A 7 12.91 11.36 32.42
C LEU A 7 12.27 10.03 32.03
N LYS A 8 10.95 9.92 32.20
CA LYS A 8 10.19 8.72 31.83
C LYS A 8 9.60 8.88 30.43
N THR A 9 9.35 7.75 29.76
CA THR A 9 8.60 7.75 28.50
C THR A 9 7.15 8.13 28.75
N ALA A 10 6.61 9.02 27.90
CA ALA A 10 5.20 9.36 27.89
C ALA A 10 4.32 8.10 27.71
N SER A 11 3.23 7.98 28.48
CA SER A 11 2.28 6.86 28.33
C SER A 11 1.24 7.08 27.23
N VAL A 12 1.10 8.32 26.76
CA VAL A 12 0.34 8.68 25.56
C VAL A 12 1.26 9.46 24.64
N LEU A 13 1.48 8.91 23.44
CA LEU A 13 2.29 9.55 22.40
C LEU A 13 1.73 9.18 21.03
N ALA A 14 1.44 10.17 20.20
CA ALA A 14 0.91 9.96 18.84
C ALA A 14 1.55 10.90 17.83
N PHE A 15 1.69 10.43 16.60
CA PHE A 15 2.17 11.20 15.45
C PHE A 15 1.25 10.99 14.26
N GLU A 16 0.91 12.07 13.58
CA GLU A 16 0.27 12.00 12.26
C GLU A 16 1.28 11.54 11.20
N ARG A 17 0.81 10.77 10.21
CA ARG A 17 1.63 10.39 9.04
C ARG A 17 2.05 11.62 8.25
N LYS A 18 3.22 11.55 7.62
CA LYS A 18 3.80 12.66 6.83
C LYS A 18 3.83 12.39 5.33
N LEU A 19 3.76 11.13 4.93
CA LEU A 19 3.55 10.71 3.55
C LEU A 19 2.09 10.29 3.43
N ASP A 20 1.33 11.07 2.68
CA ASP A 20 -0.12 10.90 2.56
C ASP A 20 -0.51 10.67 1.09
N PRO A 21 -0.47 9.41 0.61
CA PRO A 21 -0.94 9.07 -0.73
C PRO A 21 -2.47 9.08 -0.77
N SER A 22 -3.04 9.52 -1.90
CA SER A 22 -4.43 9.25 -2.22
C SER A 22 -4.61 7.79 -2.64
N ASP A 23 -5.87 7.36 -2.74
CA ASP A 23 -6.19 6.15 -3.47
C ASP A 23 -5.71 6.25 -4.92
N ALA A 24 -5.27 5.11 -5.46
CA ALA A 24 -4.82 5.00 -6.82
C ALA A 24 -5.93 4.45 -7.72
N LEU A 25 -6.24 5.18 -8.79
CA LEU A 25 -7.32 4.85 -9.72
C LEU A 25 -6.77 4.20 -10.98
N PHE A 26 -7.47 3.15 -11.43
CA PHE A 26 -7.10 2.36 -12.59
C PHE A 26 -7.84 2.82 -13.84
N HIS A 27 -7.09 3.05 -14.91
CA HIS A 27 -7.60 3.41 -16.24
C HIS A 27 -6.94 2.53 -17.30
N ALA A 28 -7.60 2.40 -18.46
CA ALA A 28 -7.11 1.59 -19.57
C ALA A 28 -6.96 2.40 -20.86
N GLY A 29 -5.94 2.07 -21.65
CA GLY A 29 -5.70 2.63 -22.98
C GLY A 29 -4.57 1.90 -23.70
N ASN A 30 -4.05 2.51 -24.78
CA ASN A 30 -3.02 1.90 -25.62
C ASN A 30 -1.65 2.56 -25.41
N TRP A 31 -0.59 1.75 -25.27
CA TRP A 31 0.77 2.18 -24.92
C TRP A 31 1.29 3.32 -25.79
N ASP A 32 1.03 3.25 -27.10
CA ASP A 32 1.47 4.21 -28.10
C ASP A 32 0.85 5.61 -27.90
N THR A 33 -0.26 5.70 -27.19
CA THR A 33 -1.00 6.96 -26.94
C THR A 33 -0.89 7.45 -25.50
N ARG A 34 0.00 6.86 -24.69
CA ARG A 34 0.12 7.15 -23.25
C ARG A 34 0.46 8.60 -22.90
N SER A 35 1.13 9.32 -23.81
CA SER A 35 1.39 10.76 -23.68
C SER A 35 0.10 11.60 -23.67
N ASN A 36 -1.01 11.07 -24.21
CA ASN A 36 -2.34 11.67 -24.20
C ASN A 36 -3.34 10.84 -23.37
N SER A 37 -2.92 10.39 -22.19
CA SER A 37 -3.71 9.48 -21.34
C SER A 37 -4.77 10.15 -20.45
N VAL A 38 -5.09 11.42 -20.67
CA VAL A 38 -6.07 12.17 -19.85
C VAL A 38 -7.48 11.61 -20.03
N GLY A 39 -7.84 11.19 -21.25
CA GLY A 39 -9.16 10.65 -21.58
C GLY A 39 -9.31 9.13 -21.46
N TRP A 40 -8.33 8.44 -20.87
CA TRP A 40 -8.40 6.97 -20.73
C TRP A 40 -9.53 6.56 -19.79
N ALA A 41 -10.31 5.56 -20.20
CA ALA A 41 -11.48 5.13 -19.46
C ALA A 41 -11.10 4.42 -18.16
N ALA A 42 -11.87 4.64 -17.09
CA ALA A 42 -11.69 3.94 -15.82
C ALA A 42 -11.98 2.44 -15.96
N ILE A 43 -11.22 1.60 -15.26
CA ILE A 43 -11.44 0.15 -15.23
C ILE A 43 -12.56 -0.15 -14.22
N ALA A 44 -13.70 -0.61 -14.72
CA ALA A 44 -14.82 -1.02 -13.89
C ALA A 44 -14.58 -2.39 -13.24
N ILE A 45 -15.07 -2.54 -12.02
CA ILE A 45 -15.21 -3.83 -11.35
C ILE A 45 -16.49 -4.51 -11.86
N ARG A 46 -16.39 -5.80 -12.18
CA ARG A 46 -17.52 -6.61 -12.68
C ARG A 46 -17.62 -7.90 -11.88
N PRO A 47 -18.84 -8.38 -11.56
CA PRO A 47 -19.02 -9.68 -10.95
C PRO A 47 -18.81 -10.79 -11.98
N LYS A 48 -18.27 -11.93 -11.52
CA LYS A 48 -18.14 -13.17 -12.28
C LYS A 48 -18.48 -14.35 -11.38
N SER A 49 -19.30 -15.28 -11.88
CA SER A 49 -19.51 -16.57 -11.23
C SER A 49 -18.35 -17.53 -11.54
N VAL A 50 -17.86 -18.22 -10.51
CA VAL A 50 -16.81 -19.22 -10.59
C VAL A 50 -17.27 -20.49 -9.89
N ARG A 51 -16.92 -21.65 -10.44
CA ARG A 51 -17.06 -22.94 -9.75
C ARG A 51 -15.70 -23.27 -9.15
N GLY A 52 -15.58 -23.12 -7.83
CA GLY A 52 -14.37 -23.41 -7.10
C GLY A 52 -14.06 -24.91 -7.03
N THR A 53 -12.81 -25.21 -6.67
CA THR A 53 -12.33 -26.56 -6.34
C THR A 53 -11.94 -26.61 -4.87
N ILE A 54 -12.02 -27.78 -4.23
CA ILE A 54 -11.50 -27.97 -2.87
C ILE A 54 -9.98 -28.13 -2.96
N SER A 55 -9.23 -27.07 -2.64
CA SER A 55 -7.77 -27.05 -2.75
C SER A 55 -7.05 -26.73 -1.44
N ASN A 56 -7.79 -26.59 -0.35
CA ASN A 56 -7.22 -26.37 0.98
C ASN A 56 -6.77 -27.69 1.62
N ARG A 57 -5.78 -27.61 2.51
CA ARG A 57 -5.37 -28.76 3.33
C ARG A 57 -6.54 -29.16 4.24
N LEU A 58 -7.02 -30.40 4.08
CA LEU A 58 -8.06 -30.96 4.91
C LEU A 58 -7.48 -31.36 6.28
N LYS A 59 -8.23 -31.13 7.36
CA LYS A 59 -7.84 -31.51 8.71
C LYS A 59 -8.03 -33.03 8.86
N THR A 60 -6.95 -33.82 8.76
CA THR A 60 -7.03 -35.28 8.81
C THR A 60 -7.00 -35.84 10.23
N LYS A 61 -8.15 -36.36 10.67
CA LYS A 61 -8.29 -37.75 11.14
C LYS A 61 -9.59 -38.29 10.53
N ASP A 62 -9.49 -39.40 9.81
CA ASP A 62 -10.62 -40.23 9.33
C ASP A 62 -11.59 -39.59 8.31
N GLN A 63 -11.08 -39.07 7.19
CA GLN A 63 -11.95 -38.78 6.04
C GLN A 63 -12.09 -40.01 5.15
N ASP A 64 -13.31 -40.56 5.16
CA ASP A 64 -13.81 -41.56 4.21
C ASP A 64 -13.64 -41.04 2.76
N PRO A 65 -12.92 -41.76 1.89
CA PRO A 65 -12.73 -41.39 0.48
C PRO A 65 -14.05 -41.07 -0.23
N ALA A 66 -15.13 -41.81 0.06
CA ALA A 66 -16.43 -41.58 -0.57
C ALA A 66 -17.05 -40.22 -0.19
N LYS A 67 -16.78 -39.71 1.02
CA LYS A 67 -17.23 -38.37 1.45
C LYS A 67 -16.41 -37.26 0.80
N LEU A 68 -15.14 -37.51 0.53
CA LEU A 68 -14.30 -36.57 -0.21
C LEU A 68 -14.75 -36.48 -1.68
N ASP A 69 -15.01 -37.62 -2.32
CA ASP A 69 -15.51 -37.69 -3.69
C ASP A 69 -16.87 -36.98 -3.81
N ALA A 70 -17.81 -37.26 -2.89
CA ALA A 70 -19.09 -36.55 -2.85
C ALA A 70 -18.93 -35.03 -2.62
N ALA A 71 -17.94 -34.59 -1.84
CA ALA A 71 -17.66 -33.17 -1.64
C ALA A 71 -17.06 -32.49 -2.89
N ILE A 72 -16.30 -33.23 -3.71
CA ILE A 72 -15.75 -32.74 -4.98
C ILE A 72 -16.84 -32.63 -6.05
N GLU A 73 -17.80 -33.57 -6.07
CA GLU A 73 -18.93 -33.53 -7.01
C GLU A 73 -19.87 -32.35 -6.74
N ASN A 74 -20.02 -31.97 -5.45
CA ASN A 74 -20.82 -30.82 -5.04
C ASN A 74 -20.29 -29.50 -5.64
N PRO A 75 -21.11 -28.76 -6.41
CA PRO A 75 -20.65 -27.53 -7.05
C PRO A 75 -20.40 -26.43 -6.02
N ASN A 76 -19.13 -26.04 -5.86
CA ASN A 76 -18.71 -24.91 -5.05
C ASN A 76 -18.88 -23.59 -5.83
N LEU A 77 -20.12 -23.17 -6.06
CA LEU A 77 -20.43 -21.95 -6.81
C LEU A 77 -20.15 -20.70 -5.96
N GLN A 78 -19.43 -19.75 -6.53
CA GLN A 78 -19.08 -18.48 -5.89
C GLN A 78 -19.24 -17.35 -6.91
N THR A 79 -19.46 -16.14 -6.41
CA THR A 79 -19.39 -14.91 -7.23
C THR A 79 -18.24 -14.06 -6.70
N VAL A 80 -17.39 -13.61 -7.60
CA VAL A 80 -16.21 -12.79 -7.28
C VAL A 80 -16.20 -11.54 -8.13
N ASP A 81 -15.52 -10.51 -7.63
CA ASP A 81 -15.28 -9.28 -8.38
C ASP A 81 -14.00 -9.38 -9.20
N VAL A 82 -14.05 -8.94 -10.45
CA VAL A 82 -12.92 -8.90 -11.37
C VAL A 82 -12.78 -7.52 -12.01
N ALA A 83 -11.54 -7.09 -12.21
CA ALA A 83 -11.18 -5.91 -12.99
C ALA A 83 -10.18 -6.35 -14.07
N ALA A 84 -10.44 -5.99 -15.32
CA ALA A 84 -9.63 -6.38 -16.46
C ALA A 84 -9.63 -5.26 -17.51
N LEU A 85 -8.55 -5.19 -18.29
CA LEU A 85 -8.49 -4.30 -19.44
C LEU A 85 -9.61 -4.64 -20.45
N PRO A 86 -10.20 -3.62 -21.11
CA PRO A 86 -10.91 -3.81 -22.37
C PRO A 86 -10.07 -4.57 -23.41
N SER A 87 -10.73 -5.32 -24.28
CA SER A 87 -10.07 -6.16 -25.30
C SER A 87 -9.31 -5.38 -26.37
N ASP A 88 -9.60 -4.10 -26.52
CA ASP A 88 -9.02 -3.14 -27.46
C ASP A 88 -7.96 -2.23 -26.82
N THR A 89 -7.52 -2.56 -25.60
CA THR A 89 -6.49 -1.84 -24.85
C THR A 89 -5.42 -2.78 -24.32
N ASP A 90 -4.17 -2.32 -24.27
CA ASP A 90 -3.03 -3.12 -23.81
C ASP A 90 -2.35 -2.58 -22.54
N THR A 91 -2.73 -1.38 -22.07
CA THR A 91 -1.99 -0.67 -21.01
C THR A 91 -2.89 -0.27 -19.85
N LEU A 92 -2.43 -0.61 -18.64
CA LEU A 92 -2.97 -0.12 -17.37
C LEU A 92 -2.28 1.20 -16.98
N LYS A 93 -3.08 2.24 -16.73
CA LYS A 93 -2.64 3.48 -16.05
C LYS A 93 -3.11 3.46 -14.61
N VAL A 94 -2.17 3.68 -13.69
CA VAL A 94 -2.42 3.84 -12.25
C VAL A 94 -2.06 5.28 -11.86
N ASN A 95 -3.04 6.05 -11.36
CA ASN A 95 -2.85 7.46 -11.01
C ASN A 95 -3.26 7.72 -9.56
N PHE A 96 -2.39 8.40 -8.80
CA PHE A 96 -2.64 8.89 -7.45
C PHE A 96 -1.83 10.16 -7.20
N THR A 97 -2.17 10.87 -6.13
CA THR A 97 -1.40 12.01 -5.64
C THR A 97 -0.70 11.67 -4.32
N LEU A 98 0.39 12.35 -4.00
CA LEU A 98 1.11 12.18 -2.73
C LEU A 98 1.43 13.53 -2.12
N ARG A 99 0.97 13.75 -0.89
CA ARG A 99 1.42 14.90 -0.08
C ARG A 99 2.57 14.50 0.84
N VAL A 100 3.56 15.37 0.93
CA VAL A 100 4.67 15.27 1.88
C VAL A 100 4.54 16.42 2.88
N LEU A 101 4.22 16.09 4.12
CA LEU A 101 4.01 17.05 5.19
C LEU A 101 5.30 17.27 6.00
N GLY A 102 5.51 18.50 6.45
CA GLY A 102 6.60 18.84 7.36
C GLY A 102 6.30 18.49 8.82
N GLY A 103 7.20 18.89 9.73
CA GLY A 103 7.00 18.73 11.17
C GLY A 103 7.27 17.32 11.71
N THR A 104 8.16 16.56 11.06
CA THR A 104 8.71 15.32 11.63
C THR A 104 9.29 15.63 13.03
N GLY A 105 8.94 14.81 14.02
CA GLY A 105 9.34 15.01 15.41
C GLY A 105 8.35 15.78 16.28
N LYS A 106 7.34 16.44 15.69
CA LYS A 106 6.25 17.07 16.46
C LYS A 106 5.10 16.07 16.68
N PRO A 107 4.81 15.66 17.93
CA PRO A 107 3.68 14.78 18.22
C PRO A 107 2.35 15.52 18.05
N SER A 108 1.31 14.80 17.68
CA SER A 108 -0.08 15.29 17.71
C SER A 108 -0.70 15.16 19.10
N ALA A 109 -0.20 14.22 19.92
CA ALA A 109 -0.53 14.09 21.33
C ALA A 109 0.69 13.60 22.12
N CYS A 110 0.94 14.20 23.29
CA CYS A 110 1.90 13.72 24.29
C CYS A 110 1.37 14.09 25.67
N ASN A 111 1.39 13.19 26.65
CA ASN A 111 0.93 13.47 28.01
C ASN A 111 2.04 13.88 28.99
N ASP A 112 3.28 14.00 28.52
CA ASP A 112 4.44 14.41 29.30
C ASP A 112 5.20 15.51 28.54
N ALA A 113 5.29 16.70 29.14
CA ALA A 113 5.87 17.89 28.52
C ALA A 113 7.40 17.80 28.44
N ASP A 114 8.05 17.32 29.49
CA ASP A 114 9.51 17.18 29.55
C ASP A 114 9.98 16.13 28.54
N TYR A 115 9.21 15.04 28.40
CA TYR A 115 9.48 14.02 27.40
C TYR A 115 9.29 14.57 25.98
N GLN A 116 8.22 15.34 25.75
CA GLN A 116 7.98 15.97 24.44
C GLN A 116 9.11 16.93 24.05
N GLU A 117 9.58 17.77 24.98
CA GLU A 117 10.69 18.69 24.73
C GLU A 117 11.97 17.93 24.40
N LYS A 118 12.30 16.90 25.19
CA LYS A 118 13.49 16.09 24.93
C LYS A 118 13.41 15.34 23.60
N LEU A 119 12.24 14.82 23.25
CA LEU A 119 11.99 14.14 21.98
C LEU A 119 12.17 15.09 20.80
N TRP A 120 11.56 16.28 20.88
CA TRP A 120 11.72 17.32 19.86
C TRP A 120 13.19 17.71 19.68
N ALA A 121 13.90 18.00 20.76
CA ALA A 121 15.33 18.33 20.71
C ALA A 121 16.17 17.21 20.09
N THR A 122 15.84 15.95 20.39
CA THR A 122 16.55 14.79 19.85
C THR A 122 16.33 14.64 18.34
N VAL A 123 15.08 14.76 17.88
CA VAL A 123 14.76 14.66 16.44
C VAL A 123 15.29 15.86 15.68
N HIS A 124 15.23 17.05 16.27
CA HIS A 124 15.80 18.27 15.68
C HIS A 124 17.31 18.14 15.53
N GLY A 125 18.02 17.71 16.57
CA GLY A 125 19.47 17.45 16.50
C GLY A 125 19.84 16.41 15.44
N TYR A 126 19.05 15.35 15.28
CA TYR A 126 19.23 14.40 14.17
C TYR A 126 19.07 15.09 12.80
N THR A 127 18.03 15.92 12.64
CA THR A 127 17.71 16.61 11.39
C THR A 127 18.79 17.63 11.02
N GLU A 128 19.32 18.38 11.98
CA GLU A 128 20.42 19.33 11.77
C GLU A 128 21.73 18.60 11.39
N THR A 129 22.01 17.46 12.02
CA THR A 129 23.28 16.74 11.81
C THR A 129 23.28 15.94 10.50
N ASN A 130 22.16 15.28 10.17
CA ASN A 130 22.11 14.30 9.08
C ASN A 130 21.19 14.69 7.92
N GLY A 131 20.23 15.59 8.18
CA GLY A 131 19.10 15.83 7.27
C GLY A 131 18.24 14.59 7.04
N PHE A 132 17.38 14.66 6.01
CA PHE A 132 16.52 13.54 5.58
C PHE A 132 16.90 12.99 4.20
N GLY A 133 18.12 13.23 3.73
CA GLY A 133 18.57 12.82 2.39
C GLY A 133 18.38 11.33 2.14
N GLU A 134 18.76 10.49 3.09
CA GLU A 134 18.65 9.02 2.98
C GLU A 134 17.17 8.56 2.93
N LEU A 135 16.32 9.11 3.79
CA LEU A 135 14.89 8.80 3.79
C LEU A 135 14.23 9.23 2.47
N ALA A 136 14.50 10.47 2.04
CA ALA A 136 13.99 11.02 0.79
C ALA A 136 14.44 10.18 -0.40
N HIS A 137 15.71 9.75 -0.43
CA HIS A 137 16.25 8.90 -1.48
C HIS A 137 15.51 7.56 -1.56
N ARG A 138 15.32 6.86 -0.43
CA ARG A 138 14.59 5.57 -0.40
C ARG A 138 13.13 5.71 -0.79
N TYR A 139 12.46 6.78 -0.36
CA TYR A 139 11.07 7.05 -0.78
C TYR A 139 10.99 7.38 -2.27
N ALA A 140 11.91 8.17 -2.81
CA ALA A 140 12.00 8.45 -4.24
C ALA A 140 12.24 7.17 -5.04
N PHE A 141 13.15 6.30 -4.61
CA PHE A 141 13.45 5.04 -5.28
C PHE A 141 12.25 4.11 -5.35
N ASN A 142 11.48 4.00 -4.26
CA ASN A 142 10.25 3.19 -4.24
C ASN A 142 9.15 3.72 -5.16
N ARG A 143 9.13 5.04 -5.42
CA ARG A 143 8.24 5.63 -6.45
C ARG A 143 8.79 5.34 -7.85
N ALA A 144 10.06 5.64 -8.10
CA ALA A 144 10.70 5.50 -9.40
C ALA A 144 10.64 4.06 -9.94
N ASN A 145 10.79 3.06 -9.08
CA ASN A 145 10.75 1.66 -9.48
C ASN A 145 9.33 1.06 -9.57
N GLY A 146 8.28 1.87 -9.39
CA GLY A 146 6.89 1.42 -9.48
C GLY A 146 6.47 0.40 -8.42
N ARG A 147 7.10 0.38 -7.22
CA ARG A 147 6.75 -0.59 -6.16
C ARG A 147 5.27 -0.54 -5.77
N PHE A 148 4.64 0.62 -5.91
CA PHE A 148 3.21 0.83 -5.66
C PHE A 148 2.28 0.07 -6.63
N LEU A 149 2.79 -0.50 -7.72
CA LEU A 149 2.01 -1.33 -8.66
C LEU A 149 1.76 -2.76 -8.13
N TRP A 150 2.49 -3.19 -7.08
CA TRP A 150 2.36 -4.52 -6.47
C TRP A 150 2.34 -5.65 -7.52
N ARG A 151 1.27 -6.45 -7.59
CA ARG A 151 1.15 -7.57 -8.51
C ARG A 151 1.06 -7.14 -9.99
N ASN A 152 0.56 -5.93 -10.27
CA ASN A 152 0.49 -5.39 -11.63
C ASN A 152 1.88 -5.11 -12.23
N ARG A 153 2.93 -5.11 -11.41
CA ARG A 153 4.32 -5.01 -11.87
C ARG A 153 4.86 -6.31 -12.47
N ILE A 154 4.33 -7.45 -12.04
CA ILE A 154 4.88 -8.77 -12.36
C ILE A 154 4.39 -9.20 -13.75
N GLY A 155 5.32 -9.51 -14.66
CA GLY A 155 4.99 -9.96 -16.01
C GLY A 155 4.62 -8.84 -16.98
N ALA A 156 4.87 -7.58 -16.64
CA ALA A 156 4.71 -6.45 -17.56
C ALA A 156 5.86 -6.41 -18.58
N GLU A 157 5.54 -6.16 -19.85
CA GLU A 157 6.54 -5.97 -20.90
C GLU A 157 7.34 -4.68 -20.70
N SER A 158 6.67 -3.61 -20.27
CA SER A 158 7.27 -2.31 -20.01
C SER A 158 6.49 -1.56 -18.94
N ILE A 159 7.20 -0.75 -18.15
CA ILE A 159 6.63 0.10 -17.10
C ILE A 159 7.28 1.46 -17.19
N GLU A 160 6.46 2.50 -17.31
CA GLU A 160 6.88 3.90 -17.25
C GLU A 160 6.23 4.56 -16.03
N VAL A 161 7.03 5.27 -15.23
CA VAL A 161 6.56 6.05 -14.09
C VAL A 161 6.81 7.53 -14.37
N GLN A 162 5.73 8.31 -14.39
CA GLN A 162 5.80 9.76 -14.54
C GLN A 162 5.46 10.42 -13.20
N VAL A 163 6.32 11.31 -12.74
CA VAL A 163 6.13 12.12 -11.52
C VAL A 163 6.20 13.59 -11.94
N ALA A 164 5.18 14.37 -11.57
CA ALA A 164 5.05 15.80 -11.85
C ALA A 164 5.10 16.61 -10.56
#